data_AF-A0A1C6Z2H0-F1
#
_entry.id   AF-A0A1C6Z2H0-F1
#
_cell.length_a   1.000
_cell.length_b   1.000
_cell.length_c   1.000
_cell.angle_alpha   90.00
_cell.angle_beta   90.00
_cell.angle_gamma   90.00
#
_symmetry.space_group_name_H-M   'P 1'
#
loop_
_entity.id
_entity.type
_entity.pdbx_description
1 polymer ?
#
loop_
_entity_poly.entity_id
_entity_poly.type
_entity_poly.pdbx_seq_one_letter_code
_entity_poly.pdbx_strand_id
1 'polypeptide(L)'
;MKLLIMFSSLFSFAVIVIAFIYSELKNNKHKELCNEFLEQYHYIPADVLAYQSSGILFTFQKDIFFLMAEIFNDDSFFVRNLDKNIYSFIKKQPSKKIFWIKAKFLILIFGFISLIVNYLAFTIFIK
;
A
#
# COMPACT_ATOMS: atom_id res chain seq x y z
N MET A 1 8.33 -3.71 32.37
CA MET A 1 7.11 -3.63 31.54
C MET A 1 6.99 -2.30 30.77
N LYS A 2 7.01 -1.13 31.44
CA LYS A 2 6.98 0.20 30.78
C LYS A 2 8.06 0.40 29.70
N LEU A 3 9.31 0.11 30.03
CA LEU A 3 10.43 0.23 29.11
C LEU A 3 10.30 -0.67 27.87
N LEU A 4 9.84 -1.91 28.06
CA LEU A 4 9.63 -2.88 26.98
C LEU A 4 8.55 -2.42 26.00
N ILE A 5 7.42 -1.91 26.52
CA ILE A 5 6.34 -1.36 25.69
C ILE A 5 6.81 -0.11 24.94
N MET A 6 7.62 0.75 25.57
CA MET A 6 8.21 1.92 24.90
C MET A 6 9.13 1.53 23.73
N PHE A 7 10.02 0.56 23.93
CA PHE A 7 10.88 0.05 22.85
C PHE A 7 10.07 -0.63 21.74
N SER A 8 9.04 -1.39 22.09
CA SER A 8 8.14 -2.03 21.11
C SER A 8 7.41 -0.99 20.26
N SER A 9 6.91 0.10 20.87
CA SER A 9 6.25 1.18 20.14
C SER A 9 7.20 1.91 19.18
N LEU A 10 8.46 2.14 19.59
CA LEU A 10 9.50 2.70 18.72
C LEU A 10 9.79 1.78 17.53
N PHE A 11 9.84 0.46 17.78
CA PHE A 11 10.00 -0.53 16.71
C PHE A 11 8.82 -0.49 15.73
N SER A 12 7.57 -0.47 16.21
CA SER A 12 6.39 -0.37 15.33
C SER A 12 6.43 0.90 14.47
N PHE A 13 6.82 2.03 15.08
CA PHE A 13 6.99 3.29 14.34
C PHE A 13 8.07 3.18 13.27
N ALA A 14 9.22 2.57 13.58
CA ALA A 14 10.28 2.33 12.60
C ALA A 14 9.81 1.45 11.43
N VAL A 15 9.00 0.41 11.69
CA VAL A 15 8.41 -0.43 10.63
C VAL A 15 7.51 0.39 9.70
N ILE A 16 6.69 1.30 10.25
CA ILE A 16 5.86 2.19 9.43
C ILE A 16 6.75 3.07 8.55
N VAL A 17 7.79 3.69 9.11
CA VAL A 17 8.76 4.51 8.34
C VAL A 17 9.44 3.67 7.24
N ILE A 18 9.82 2.43 7.53
CA ILE A 18 10.39 1.50 6.54
C ILE A 18 9.39 1.24 5.40
N ALA A 19 8.08 1.13 5.68
CA ALA A 19 7.07 0.97 4.63
C ALA A 19 7.05 2.17 3.68
N PHE A 20 7.15 3.39 4.20
CA PHE A 20 7.24 4.62 3.38
C PHE A 20 8.52 4.65 2.55
N ILE A 21 9.67 4.34 3.16
CA ILE A 21 10.96 4.27 2.45
C ILE A 21 10.90 3.21 1.34
N TYR A 22 10.36 2.03 1.64
CA TYR A 22 10.20 0.96 0.66
C TYR A 22 9.30 1.39 -0.50
N SER A 23 8.19 2.09 -0.21
CA SER A 23 7.30 2.62 -1.25
C SER A 23 8.01 3.64 -2.15
N GLU A 24 8.85 4.51 -1.57
CA GLU A 24 9.62 5.49 -2.34
C GLU A 24 10.68 4.81 -3.23
N LEU A 25 11.38 3.80 -2.72
CA LEU A 25 12.32 3.00 -3.51
C LEU A 25 11.63 2.26 -4.68
N LYS A 26 10.33 1.98 -4.55
CA LYS A 26 9.51 1.34 -5.60
C LYS A 26 8.73 2.33 -6.45
N ASN A 27 8.94 3.63 -6.29
CA ASN A 27 8.27 4.65 -7.09
C ASN A 27 8.57 4.52 -8.60
N ASN A 28 9.78 4.08 -8.96
CA ASN A 28 10.10 3.76 -10.36
C ASN A 28 9.27 2.60 -10.92
N LYS A 29 8.93 1.60 -10.08
CA LYS A 29 8.06 0.49 -10.47
C LYS A 29 6.61 0.92 -10.62
N HIS A 30 6.14 1.86 -9.81
CA HIS A 30 4.85 2.51 -10.02
C HIS A 30 4.80 3.22 -11.39
N LYS A 31 5.81 4.03 -11.71
CA LYS A 31 5.89 4.73 -13.00
C LYS A 31 5.93 3.78 -14.20
N GLU A 32 6.72 2.71 -14.12
CA GLU A 32 6.77 1.65 -15.14
C GLU A 32 5.37 1.04 -15.38
N LEU A 33 4.66 0.71 -14.30
CA LEU A 33 3.31 0.15 -14.38
C LEU A 33 2.30 1.14 -14.99
N CYS A 34 2.39 2.42 -14.63
CA CYS A 34 1.55 3.47 -15.22
C CYS A 34 1.86 3.70 -16.72
N ASN A 35 3.13 3.63 -17.11
CA ASN A 35 3.52 3.77 -18.51
C ASN A 35 2.97 2.61 -19.36
N GLU A 36 3.06 1.38 -18.87
CA GLU A 36 2.47 0.22 -19.55
C GLU A 36 0.95 0.31 -19.65
N PHE A 37 0.29 0.79 -18.60
CA PHE A 37 -1.13 1.05 -18.64
C PHE A 37 -1.46 2.10 -19.71
N LEU A 38 -0.69 3.20 -19.76
CA LEU A 38 -0.85 4.26 -20.75
C LEU A 38 -0.60 3.77 -22.18
N GLU A 39 0.39 2.92 -22.40
CA GLU A 39 0.66 2.31 -23.71
C GLU A 39 -0.51 1.43 -24.18
N GLN A 40 -1.13 0.69 -23.26
CA GLN A 40 -2.21 -0.24 -23.59
C GLN A 40 -3.58 0.44 -23.76
N TYR A 41 -3.89 1.46 -22.94
CA TYR A 41 -5.23 2.04 -22.89
C TYR A 41 -5.26 3.51 -23.34
N HIS A 42 -4.12 4.15 -23.61
CA HIS A 42 -3.99 5.54 -24.06
C HIS A 42 -4.52 6.60 -23.08
N TYR A 43 -4.71 6.25 -21.80
CA TYR A 43 -5.00 7.18 -20.73
C TYR A 43 -4.43 6.68 -19.39
N ILE A 44 -4.39 7.54 -18.37
CA ILE A 44 -4.15 7.16 -16.97
C ILE A 44 -5.40 7.54 -16.17
N PRO A 45 -5.95 6.65 -15.33
CA PRO A 45 -7.13 6.95 -14.51
C PRO A 45 -6.91 8.17 -13.63
N ALA A 46 -7.92 9.04 -13.54
CA ALA A 46 -7.84 10.29 -12.79
C ALA A 46 -7.46 10.07 -11.31
N ASP A 47 -7.99 9.01 -10.70
CA ASP A 47 -7.68 8.66 -9.31
C ASP A 47 -6.21 8.30 -9.11
N VAL A 48 -5.58 7.62 -10.07
CA VAL A 48 -4.14 7.29 -10.03
C VAL A 48 -3.33 8.56 -10.26
N LEU A 49 -3.72 9.37 -11.23
CA LEU A 49 -3.03 10.60 -11.62
C LEU A 49 -3.04 11.65 -10.49
N ALA A 50 -4.15 11.74 -9.76
CA ALA A 50 -4.32 12.66 -8.63
C ALA A 50 -3.27 12.43 -7.52
N TYR A 51 -2.83 11.18 -7.32
CA TYR A 51 -1.86 10.81 -6.29
C TYR A 51 -0.44 10.62 -6.82
N GLN A 52 -0.24 10.61 -8.14
CA GLN A 52 1.05 10.36 -8.77
C GLN A 52 2.08 11.46 -8.47
N SER A 53 1.64 12.72 -8.35
CA SER A 53 2.50 13.88 -8.06
C SER A 53 2.57 14.25 -6.58
N SER A 54 1.82 13.57 -5.72
CA SER A 54 1.54 14.02 -4.35
C SER A 54 2.63 13.66 -3.31
N GLY A 55 3.78 13.17 -3.76
CA GLY A 55 4.93 12.88 -2.90
C GLY A 55 4.71 11.73 -1.89
N ILE A 56 5.52 11.72 -0.83
CA ILE A 56 5.62 10.58 0.11
C ILE A 56 4.33 10.34 0.93
N LEU A 57 3.57 11.39 1.24
CA LEU A 57 2.37 11.31 2.08
C LEU A 57 1.23 10.51 1.43
N PHE A 58 1.20 10.47 0.09
CA PHE A 58 0.17 9.77 -0.68
C PHE A 58 0.74 8.55 -1.42
N THR A 59 1.91 8.08 -1.00
CA THR A 59 2.63 6.98 -1.67
C THR A 59 1.85 5.65 -1.63
N PHE A 60 0.96 5.47 -0.66
CA PHE A 60 0.09 4.29 -0.58
C PHE A 60 -1.19 4.49 -1.40
N GLN A 61 -1.79 5.67 -1.36
CA GLN A 61 -3.03 6.02 -2.05
C GLN A 61 -2.91 5.84 -3.56
N LYS A 62 -1.78 6.25 -4.17
CA LYS A 62 -1.56 6.05 -5.62
C LYS A 62 -1.56 4.59 -6.07
N ASP A 63 -1.25 3.66 -5.18
CA ASP A 63 -1.12 2.22 -5.47
C ASP A 63 -2.27 1.39 -4.91
N ILE A 64 -3.21 2.01 -4.19
CA ILE A 64 -4.32 1.29 -3.55
C ILE A 64 -5.26 0.68 -4.59
N PHE A 65 -5.46 1.36 -5.72
CA PHE A 65 -6.29 0.88 -6.83
C PHE A 65 -5.70 -0.38 -7.46
N PHE A 66 -4.37 -0.42 -7.61
CA PHE A 66 -3.66 -1.59 -8.10
C PHE A 66 -3.71 -2.74 -7.09
N LEU A 67 -3.52 -2.45 -5.80
CA LEU A 67 -3.65 -3.46 -4.74
C LEU A 67 -5.06 -4.08 -4.72
N MET A 68 -6.10 -3.25 -4.81
CA MET A 68 -7.49 -3.71 -4.79
C MET A 68 -7.78 -4.64 -5.97
N ALA A 69 -7.37 -4.26 -7.19
CA ALA A 69 -7.47 -5.12 -8.36
C ALA A 69 -6.71 -6.45 -8.19
N GLU A 70 -5.55 -6.41 -7.54
CA GLU A 70 -4.73 -7.60 -7.35
C GLU A 70 -5.35 -8.59 -6.36
N ILE A 71 -5.81 -8.11 -5.19
CA ILE A 71 -6.25 -8.94 -4.07
C ILE A 71 -7.69 -9.43 -4.23
N PHE A 72 -8.59 -8.57 -4.69
CA PHE A 72 -10.01 -8.88 -4.67
C PHE A 72 -10.49 -9.47 -6.01
N ASN A 73 -11.63 -10.15 -5.95
CA ASN A 73 -12.37 -10.63 -7.12
C ASN A 73 -13.27 -9.52 -7.67
N ASP A 74 -13.68 -9.64 -8.93
CA ASP A 74 -14.45 -8.66 -9.69
C ASP A 74 -15.87 -8.43 -9.11
N ASP A 75 -16.43 -9.44 -8.45
CA ASP A 75 -17.71 -9.39 -7.75
C ASP A 75 -17.64 -8.71 -6.38
N SER A 76 -16.44 -8.41 -5.89
CA SER A 76 -16.28 -7.83 -4.56
C SER A 76 -16.70 -6.36 -4.49
N PHE A 77 -17.24 -5.97 -3.32
CA PHE A 77 -17.60 -4.57 -3.04
C PHE A 77 -16.42 -3.60 -3.25
N PHE A 78 -15.19 -4.04 -2.95
CA PHE A 78 -13.99 -3.21 -3.01
C PHE A 78 -13.54 -2.84 -4.44
N VAL A 79 -13.89 -3.64 -5.46
CA VAL A 79 -13.53 -3.35 -6.86
C VAL A 79 -14.72 -3.03 -7.74
N ARG A 80 -15.96 -3.06 -7.21
CA ARG A 80 -17.19 -2.77 -7.97
C ARG A 80 -17.16 -1.42 -8.68
N ASN A 81 -16.52 -0.43 -8.05
CA ASN A 81 -16.39 0.93 -8.58
C ASN A 81 -15.00 1.19 -9.20
N LEU A 82 -14.13 0.19 -9.25
CA LEU A 82 -12.81 0.32 -9.86
C LEU A 82 -12.95 0.34 -11.38
N ASP A 83 -12.13 1.15 -12.05
CA ASP A 83 -12.03 1.13 -13.51
C ASP A 83 -11.73 -0.31 -14.00
N LYS A 84 -12.60 -0.82 -14.87
CA LYS A 84 -12.50 -2.19 -15.40
C LYS A 84 -11.19 -2.42 -16.16
N ASN A 85 -10.62 -1.40 -16.78
CA ASN A 85 -9.32 -1.46 -17.45
C ASN A 85 -8.20 -1.60 -16.43
N ILE A 86 -8.25 -0.89 -15.29
CA ILE A 86 -7.28 -1.11 -14.18
C ILE A 86 -7.37 -2.55 -13.70
N TYR A 87 -8.59 -3.03 -13.42
CA TYR A 87 -8.80 -4.40 -12.94
C TYR A 87 -8.23 -5.44 -13.92
N SER A 88 -8.64 -5.36 -15.19
CA SER A 88 -8.20 -6.25 -16.26
C SER A 88 -6.68 -6.19 -16.48
N PHE A 89 -6.10 -4.99 -16.45
CA PHE A 89 -4.67 -4.78 -16.58
C PHE A 89 -3.89 -5.47 -15.47
N ILE A 90 -4.22 -5.19 -14.21
CA ILE A 90 -3.51 -5.74 -13.05
C ILE A 90 -3.65 -7.26 -12.99
N LYS A 91 -4.83 -7.82 -13.28
CA LYS A 91 -5.03 -9.28 -13.32
C LYS A 91 -4.19 -9.99 -14.39
N LYS A 92 -3.80 -9.29 -15.47
CA LYS A 92 -2.94 -9.84 -16.53
C LYS A 92 -1.44 -9.71 -16.23
N GLN A 93 -1.06 -8.88 -15.26
CA GLN A 93 0.35 -8.67 -14.95
C GLN A 93 0.95 -9.89 -14.24
N PRO A 94 2.23 -10.22 -14.51
CA PRO A 94 2.92 -11.28 -13.77
C PRO A 94 2.96 -10.95 -12.28
N SER A 95 2.56 -11.90 -11.43
CA SER A 95 2.50 -11.71 -9.97
C SER A 95 3.82 -11.22 -9.37
N LYS A 96 4.95 -11.72 -9.86
CA LYS A 96 6.30 -11.27 -9.44
C LYS A 96 6.56 -9.79 -9.70
N LYS A 97 5.96 -9.23 -10.77
CA LYS A 97 6.16 -7.84 -11.18
C LYS A 97 5.42 -6.86 -10.27
N ILE A 98 4.21 -7.23 -9.83
CA ILE A 98 3.36 -6.39 -8.99
C ILE A 98 3.48 -6.71 -7.49
N PHE A 99 4.22 -7.75 -7.12
CA PHE A 99 4.42 -8.19 -5.73
C PHE A 99 4.86 -7.06 -4.76
N TRP A 100 5.63 -6.08 -5.25
CA TRP A 100 6.07 -4.95 -4.44
C TRP A 100 4.89 -4.12 -3.88
N ILE A 101 3.75 -4.10 -4.57
CA ILE A 101 2.52 -3.44 -4.13
C ILE A 101 2.00 -4.16 -2.88
N LYS A 102 1.78 -5.47 -2.95
CA LYS A 102 1.40 -6.26 -1.76
C LYS A 102 2.40 -6.13 -0.62
N ALA A 103 3.68 -6.26 -0.91
CA ALA A 103 4.74 -6.22 0.10
C ALA A 103 4.70 -4.91 0.90
N LYS A 104 4.60 -3.75 0.24
CA LYS A 104 4.60 -2.46 0.95
C LYS A 104 3.36 -2.28 1.84
N PHE A 105 2.19 -2.74 1.38
CA PHE A 105 0.96 -2.66 2.18
C PHE A 105 0.99 -3.64 3.35
N LEU A 106 1.57 -4.83 3.19
CA LEU A 106 1.77 -5.77 4.29
C LEU A 106 2.68 -5.21 5.38
N ILE A 107 3.81 -4.58 5.00
CA ILE A 107 4.71 -3.93 5.97
C ILE A 107 3.97 -2.81 6.70
N LEU A 108 3.19 -2.00 5.98
CA LEU A 108 2.41 -0.91 6.57
C LEU A 108 1.37 -1.42 7.57
N ILE A 109 0.55 -2.41 7.16
CA ILE A 109 -0.49 -3.01 8.00
C ILE A 109 0.14 -3.66 9.24
N PHE A 110 1.24 -4.39 9.07
CA PHE A 110 1.96 -5.00 10.18
C PHE A 110 2.45 -3.94 11.18
N GLY A 111 3.01 -2.83 10.70
CA GLY A 111 3.42 -1.70 11.53
C GLY A 111 2.26 -1.11 12.34
N PHE A 112 1.11 -0.88 11.70
CA PHE A 112 -0.09 -0.36 12.38
C PHE A 112 -0.69 -1.34 13.39
N ILE A 113 -0.81 -2.63 13.04
CA ILE A 113 -1.31 -3.66 13.97
C ILE A 113 -0.41 -3.73 15.19
N SER A 114 0.91 -3.74 15.00
CA SER A 114 1.88 -3.74 16.09
C SER A 114 1.73 -2.51 16.99
N LEU A 115 1.51 -1.33 16.41
CA LEU A 115 1.28 -0.10 17.15
C LEU A 115 -0.02 -0.14 17.98
N ILE A 116 -1.12 -0.65 17.40
CA ILE A 116 -2.40 -0.82 18.11
C ILE A 116 -2.25 -1.79 19.28
N VAL A 117 -1.59 -2.94 19.06
CA VAL A 117 -1.34 -3.93 20.12
C VAL A 117 -0.51 -3.32 21.25
N ASN A 118 0.53 -2.54 20.93
CA ASN A 118 1.33 -1.84 21.93
C ASN A 118 0.52 -0.81 22.71
N TYR A 119 -0.37 -0.07 22.05
CA TYR A 119 -1.27 0.89 22.71
C TYR A 119 -2.24 0.19 23.68
N LEU A 120 -2.83 -0.93 23.26
CA LEU A 120 -3.72 -1.73 24.11
C LEU A 120 -2.95 -2.30 25.31
N ALA A 121 -1.75 -2.84 25.10
CA ALA A 121 -0.89 -3.33 26.17
C ALA A 121 -0.51 -2.23 27.16
N PHE A 122 -0.17 -1.03 26.68
CA PHE A 122 0.07 0.12 27.55
C PHE A 122 -1.16 0.46 28.40
N THR A 123 -2.34 0.46 27.79
CA THR A 123 -3.58 0.81 28.47
C THR A 123 -4.02 -0.22 29.50
N ILE A 124 -3.73 -1.51 29.29
CA ILE A 124 -4.12 -2.60 30.20
C ILE A 124 -3.11 -2.80 31.34
N PHE A 125 -1.81 -2.70 31.04
CA PHE A 125 -0.76 -3.14 31.96
C PHE A 125 0.00 -2.01 32.67
N ILE A 126 -0.05 -0.78 32.14
CA ILE A 126 0.74 0.35 32.66
C ILE A 126 -0.14 1.44 33.25
N LYS A 127 -1.28 1.69 32.62
CA LYS A 127 -2.34 2.51 33.21
C LYS A 127 -2.97 1.76 34.38
#